data_AF-A0A940TS55-F1
#
_entry.id   AF-A0A940TS55-F1
#
_cell.length_a   1.000
_cell.length_b   1.000
_cell.length_c   1.000
_cell.angle_alpha   90.00
_cell.angle_beta   90.00
_cell.angle_gamma   90.00
#
_symmetry.space_group_name_H-M   'P 1'
#
loop_
_entity.id
_entity.type
_entity.pdbx_description
1 polymer ?
#
loop_
_entity_poly.entity_id
_entity_poly.type
_entity_poly.pdbx_seq_one_letter_code
_entity_poly.pdbx_strand_id
1 'polypeptide(L)' 'MTLQYTNHKGETYYLHKGKGKKGGSQYSFSKKEAGTPVKSIPKGYEIYEDPNGRVFLRKNIPTKISQEEISVVENSIR' A
#
# COMPACT_ATOMS: atom_id res chain seq x y z
N MET A 1 10.45 8.77 12.04
CA MET A 1 10.04 8.78 10.63
C MET A 1 9.12 7.61 10.39
N THR A 2 7.85 7.90 10.15
CA THR A 2 6.80 6.93 9.81
C THR A 2 6.76 6.83 8.28
N LEU A 3 6.55 5.63 7.75
CA LEU A 3 6.36 5.44 6.32
C LEU A 3 5.07 6.15 5.89
N GLN A 4 5.21 7.10 4.97
CA GLN A 4 4.12 7.89 4.42
C GLN A 4 3.88 7.52 2.96
N TYR A 5 2.63 7.60 2.53
CA TYR A 5 2.21 7.38 1.15
C TYR A 5 1.09 8.35 0.79
N THR A 6 1.21 9.04 -0.34
CA THR A 6 0.20 9.96 -0.85
C THR A 6 -0.52 9.29 -2.02
N ASN A 7 -1.85 9.18 -1.91
CA ASN A 7 -2.68 8.53 -2.93
C ASN A 7 -2.89 9.41 -4.18
N HIS A 8 -3.55 8.88 -5.22
CA HIS A 8 -3.85 9.65 -6.45
C HIS A 8 -4.76 10.88 -6.22
N LYS A 9 -5.44 10.94 -5.08
CA LYS A 9 -6.28 12.08 -4.67
C LYS A 9 -5.53 13.14 -3.86
N GLY A 10 -4.22 12.97 -3.64
CA GLY A 10 -3.40 13.90 -2.86
C GLY A 10 -3.52 13.74 -1.34
N GLU A 11 -4.16 12.67 -0.86
CA GLU A 11 -4.32 12.39 0.58
C GLU A 11 -3.14 11.58 1.12
N THR A 12 -2.52 12.06 2.19
CA THR A 12 -1.39 11.39 2.84
C THR A 12 -1.85 10.40 3.90
N TYR A 13 -1.31 9.19 3.83
CA TYR A 13 -1.51 8.10 4.77
C TYR A 13 -0.18 7.69 5.41
N TYR A 14 -0.26 7.24 6.65
CA TYR A 14 0.86 6.79 7.47
C TYR A 14 0.68 5.32 7.82
N LEU A 15 1.75 4.53 7.72
CA LEU A 15 1.73 3.12 8.06
C LEU A 15 1.96 2.91 9.56
N HIS A 16 1.05 2.16 10.17
CA HIS A 16 1.11 1.85 11.59
C HIS A 16 1.00 0.36 11.86
N LYS A 17 1.58 -0.05 12.98
CA LYS A 17 1.45 -1.38 13.55
C LYS A 17 0.51 -1.31 14.76
N GLY A 18 -0.57 -2.08 14.69
CA GLY A 18 -1.52 -2.32 15.76
C GLY A 18 -1.52 -3.78 16.22
N LYS A 19 -2.32 -4.05 17.25
CA LYS A 19 -2.54 -5.41 17.77
C LYS A 19 -3.74 -6.02 17.05
N GLY A 20 -3.49 -7.09 16.29
CA GLY A 20 -4.56 -7.84 15.63
C GLY A 20 -5.42 -8.59 16.64
N LYS A 21 -6.67 -8.88 16.25
CA LYS A 21 -7.67 -9.56 17.11
C LYS A 21 -7.19 -10.90 17.69
N LYS A 22 -6.29 -11.62 17.00
CA LYS A 22 -5.72 -12.91 17.42
C LYS A 22 -4.31 -12.79 18.01
N GLY A 23 -3.91 -11.61 18.49
CA GLY A 23 -2.59 -11.36 19.08
C GLY A 23 -1.44 -11.19 18.08
N GLY A 24 -1.70 -11.37 16.78
CA GLY A 24 -0.73 -11.10 15.72
C GLY A 24 -0.48 -9.60 15.49
N SER A 25 0.59 -9.28 14.77
CA SER A 25 0.86 -7.92 14.31
C SER A 25 -0.07 -7.57 13.16
N GLN A 26 -0.89 -6.52 13.31
CA GLN A 26 -1.73 -5.99 12.23
C GLN A 26 -1.12 -4.68 11.73
N TYR A 27 -1.00 -4.55 10.42
CA TYR A 27 -0.52 -3.33 9.78
C TYR A 27 -1.66 -2.62 9.06
N SER A 28 -1.74 -1.31 9.19
CA SER A 28 -2.81 -0.50 8.59
C SER A 28 -2.33 0.90 8.27
N PHE A 29 -2.86 1.46 7.18
CA PHE A 29 -2.70 2.87 6.85
C PHE A 29 -3.77 3.73 7.49
N SER A 30 -3.40 4.91 7.96
CA SER A 30 -4.30 5.91 8.55
C SER A 30 -3.85 7.32 8.14
N LYS A 31 -4.80 8.26 7.98
CA LYS A 31 -4.48 9.67 7.73
C LYS A 31 -3.93 10.39 8.96
N LYS A 32 -4.18 9.83 10.15
CA LYS A 32 -3.63 10.30 11.42
C LYS A 32 -2.53 9.36 11.86
N GLU A 33 -1.46 9.91 12.42
CA GLU A 33 -0.43 9.10 13.06
C GLU A 33 -1.02 8.41 14.30
N ALA A 34 -1.32 7.12 14.20
CA ALA A 34 -2.00 6.38 15.26
C ALA A 34 -1.40 4.99 15.46
N GLY A 35 -1.01 4.65 16.70
CA GLY A 35 -0.37 3.37 17.02
C GLY A 35 1.16 3.43 16.88
N THR A 36 1.80 2.27 16.69
CA THR A 36 3.26 2.21 16.58
C THR A 36 3.71 2.57 15.15
N PRO A 37 4.55 3.58 14.96
CA PRO A 37 5.01 3.98 13.63
C PRO A 37 5.88 2.88 13.00
N VAL A 38 5.68 2.64 11.71
CA VAL A 38 6.45 1.66 10.94
C VAL A 38 7.35 2.40 9.97
N LYS A 39 8.65 2.05 9.94
CA LYS A 39 9.65 2.75 9.11
C LYS A 39 9.76 2.21 7.69
N SER A 40 9.35 0.97 7.45
CA SER A 40 9.51 0.28 6.16
C SER A 40 8.39 -0.71 5.91
N ILE A 41 8.12 -1.00 4.64
CA ILE A 41 7.16 -2.02 4.22
C ILE A 41 7.65 -3.39 4.73
N PRO A 42 6.82 -4.18 5.44
CA PRO A 42 7.18 -5.54 5.84
C PRO A 42 7.47 -6.43 4.63
N LYS A 43 8.41 -7.37 4.77
CA LYS A 43 8.78 -8.29 3.68
C LYS A 43 7.57 -9.09 3.20
N GLY A 44 7.38 -9.14 1.87
CA GLY A 44 6.26 -9.85 1.23
C GLY A 44 4.94 -9.06 1.22
N TYR A 45 4.98 -7.77 1.55
CA TYR A 45 3.87 -6.85 1.42
C TYR A 45 4.19 -5.73 0.44
N GLU A 46 3.13 -5.17 -0.13
CA GLU A 46 3.15 -4.02 -1.02
C GLU A 46 2.05 -3.03 -0.60
N ILE A 47 2.24 -1.77 -1.00
CA ILE A 47 1.20 -0.75 -0.87
C ILE A 47 0.23 -0.92 -2.02
N TYR A 48 -1.05 -1.03 -1.69
CA TYR A 48 -2.11 -1.08 -2.68
C TYR A 48 -3.09 0.05 -2.46
N GLU A 49 -3.50 0.64 -3.56
CA GLU A 49 -4.50 1.69 -3.60
C GLU A 49 -5.71 1.20 -4.37
N ASP A 50 -6.90 1.31 -3.78
CA ASP A 50 -8.14 1.00 -4.49
C ASP A 50 -8.60 2.18 -5.37
N PRO A 51 -9.54 1.96 -6.32
CA PRO A 51 -10.06 3.03 -7.18
C PRO A 51 -10.66 4.22 -6.41
N ASN A 52 -11.10 4.01 -5.16
CA ASN A 52 -11.61 5.08 -4.31
C ASN A 52 -10.50 5.88 -3.59
N GLY A 53 -9.23 5.52 -3.75
CA GLY A 53 -8.07 6.16 -3.14
C GLY A 53 -7.77 5.69 -1.71
N ARG A 54 -8.38 4.60 -1.23
CA ARG A 54 -8.03 4.00 0.05
C ARG A 54 -6.76 3.19 -0.09
N VAL A 55 -5.84 3.40 0.86
CA VAL A 55 -4.52 2.78 0.86
C VAL A 55 -4.50 1.61 1.84
N PHE A 56 -3.96 0.48 1.40
CA PHE A 56 -3.87 -0.75 2.16
C PHE A 56 -2.46 -1.33 2.07
N LEU A 57 -2.08 -2.07 3.11
CA LEU A 57 -0.95 -2.96 3.03
C LEU A 57 -1.47 -4.36 2.66
N ARG A 58 -1.13 -4.86 1.48
CA ARG A 58 -1.53 -6.21 1.03
C ARG A 58 -0.30 -7.08 0.81
N LYS A 59 -0.49 -8.41 0.76
CA LYS A 59 0.57 -9.33 0.38
C LYS A 59 0.94 -9.11 -1.09
N ASN A 60 2.21 -9.34 -1.43
CA ASN A 60 2.66 -9.31 -2.82
C ASN A 60 1.87 -10.35 -3.61
N ILE A 61 1.17 -9.89 -4.65
CA ILE A 61 0.51 -10.76 -5.61
C ILE A 61 1.42 -10.86 -6.83
N PRO A 62 1.83 -12.06 -7.28
CA PRO A 62 2.61 -12.17 -8.50
C PRO A 62 1.77 -11.67 -9.68
N THR A 63 2.27 -10.65 -10.36
CA THR A 63 1.64 -10.11 -11.57
C THR A 63 1.67 -11.17 -12.66
N LYS A 64 0.50 -11.50 -13.22
CA LYS A 64 0.38 -12.42 -14.35
C LYS A 64 0.64 -11.75 -15.71
N ILE A 65 0.60 -10.42 -15.72
CA ILE A 65 0.79 -9.57 -16.88
C ILE A 65 2.28 -9.24 -16.97
N SER A 66 2.89 -9.52 -18.11
CA SER A 66 4.27 -9.18 -18.41
C SER A 66 4.45 -7.67 -18.59
N GLN A 67 5.70 -7.20 -18.46
CA GLN A 67 6.02 -5.79 -18.71
C GLN A 67 5.77 -5.41 -20.18
N GLU A 68 5.94 -6.36 -21.10
CA GLU A 68 5.68 -6.19 -22.53
C GLU A 68 4.19 -5.91 -22.79
N GLU A 69 3.29 -6.70 -22.19
CA GLU A 69 1.84 -6.50 -22.29
C GLU A 69 1.41 -5.13 -21.72
N ILE A 70 2.00 -4.71 -20.59
CA ILE A 70 1.73 -3.39 -20.01
C ILE A 70 2.17 -2.29 -21.01
N SER A 71 3.37 -2.41 -21.57
CA SER A 71 3.93 -1.42 -22.50
C SER A 71 3.08 -1.27 -23.76
N VAL A 72 2.53 -2.37 -24.30
CA VAL A 72 1.62 -2.33 -25.46
C VAL A 72 0.37 -1.50 -25.15
N VAL A 73 -0.22 -1.68 -23.97
CA VAL A 73 -1.42 -0.92 -23.56
C VAL A 73 -1.09 0.56 -23.36
N GLU A 74 0.01 0.88 -22.66
CA GLU A 74 0.41 2.27 -22.40
C GLU A 74 0.69 3.05 -23.69
N ASN A 75 1.31 2.41 -24.69
CA ASN A 75 1.56 3.03 -25.99
C ASN A 75 0.27 3.24 -26.81
N SER A 76 -0.79 2.48 -26.56
CA SER A 76 -2.06 2.57 -27.29
C SER A 76 -3.00 3.68 -26.81
N ILE A 77 -2.83 4.14 -25.56
CA ILE A 77 -3.68 5.16 -24.92
C ILE A 77 -3.10 6.58 -25.15
N ARG A 78 -1.94 6.68 -25.82
CA ARG A 78 -1.16 7.90 -25.98
C ARG A 78 -1.56 8.74 -27.20
#